data_AF-A0AAD8XDJ7-F1
#
_entry.id   AF-A0AAD8XDJ7-F1
#
_cell.length_a   1.000
_cell.length_b   1.000
_cell.length_c   1.000
_cell.angle_alpha   90.00
_cell.angle_beta   90.00
_cell.angle_gamma   90.00
#
_symmetry.space_group_name_H-M   'P 1'
#
loop_
_entity.id
_entity.type
_entity.pdbx_description
1 polymer ?
#
loop_
_entity_poly.entity_id
_entity_poly.type
_entity_poly.pdbx_seq_one_letter_code
_entity_poly.pdbx_strand_id
1 'polypeptide(L)'
;MKLSSSLLFIAQMAGTAFALSGDGAKCQLNIECLSGYCMPHTGSEEYVCWGQRRKGDWCNVNYSGIVCNSGLKCVSYQGSWFLGKCT
;
A
#
# COMPACT_ATOMS: atom_id res chain seq x y z
N MET A 1 -31.82 -37.02 33.37
CA MET A 1 -30.51 -36.65 32.81
C MET A 1 -30.73 -35.56 31.77
N LYS A 2 -30.36 -34.30 32.05
CA LYS A 2 -30.44 -33.18 31.09
C LYS A 2 -29.02 -32.96 30.58
N LEU A 3 -28.78 -33.30 29.32
CA LEU A 3 -27.50 -33.10 28.65
C LEU A 3 -27.31 -31.61 28.37
N SER A 4 -26.27 -31.05 28.99
CA SER A 4 -25.75 -29.71 28.73
C SER A 4 -25.37 -29.58 27.26
N SER A 5 -26.18 -28.85 26.48
CA SER A 5 -25.75 -28.34 25.18
C SER A 5 -24.80 -27.17 25.43
N SER A 6 -23.52 -27.50 25.55
CA SER A 6 -22.43 -26.56 25.33
C SER A 6 -22.52 -26.07 23.89
N LEU A 7 -23.26 -24.97 23.69
CA LEU A 7 -23.24 -24.22 22.46
C LEU A 7 -21.80 -23.71 22.27
N LEU A 8 -21.11 -24.42 21.39
CA LEU A 8 -19.81 -24.10 20.84
C LEU A 8 -19.81 -22.63 20.42
N PHE A 9 -19.00 -21.83 21.11
CA PHE A 9 -18.51 -20.56 20.58
C PHE A 9 -17.69 -20.88 19.34
N ILE A 10 -18.35 -20.87 18.18
CA ILE A 10 -17.65 -20.77 16.90
C ILE A 10 -17.15 -19.34 16.84
N ALA A 11 -15.94 -19.11 17.33
CA ALA A 11 -15.19 -17.90 17.05
C ALA A 11 -15.08 -17.81 15.53
N GLN A 12 -15.84 -16.89 14.96
CA GLN A 12 -15.76 -16.52 13.57
C GLN A 12 -14.36 -15.92 13.40
N MET A 13 -13.40 -16.74 12.97
CA MET A 13 -12.21 -16.23 12.30
C MET A 13 -12.71 -15.70 10.95
N ALA A 14 -13.37 -14.55 10.99
CA ALA A 14 -13.45 -13.68 9.85
C ALA A 14 -12.00 -13.32 9.56
N GLY A 15 -11.36 -14.12 8.70
CA GLY A 15 -10.29 -13.62 7.87
C GLY A 15 -10.88 -12.41 7.19
N THR A 16 -10.66 -11.24 7.78
CA THR A 16 -10.89 -9.97 7.13
C THR A 16 -10.06 -10.06 5.87
N ALA A 17 -10.70 -10.41 4.76
CA ALA A 17 -10.22 -10.00 3.47
C ALA A 17 -10.17 -8.48 3.61
N PHE A 18 -9.00 -7.94 3.96
CA PHE A 18 -8.73 -6.53 3.77
C PHE A 18 -9.01 -6.35 2.29
N ALA A 19 -10.18 -5.78 1.98
CA ALA A 19 -10.54 -5.45 0.62
C ALA A 19 -9.47 -4.44 0.21
N LEU A 20 -8.48 -4.95 -0.52
CA LEU A 20 -7.30 -4.20 -0.89
C LEU A 20 -7.78 -2.99 -1.69
N SER A 21 -7.43 -1.80 -1.20
CA SER A 21 -7.90 -0.53 -1.71
C SER A 21 -7.17 -0.18 -2.99
N GLY A 22 -7.92 0.34 -3.96
CA GLY A 22 -7.37 0.79 -5.23
C GLY A 22 -6.60 2.11 -5.12
N ASP A 23 -5.94 2.49 -6.19
CA ASP A 23 -5.14 3.71 -6.26
C ASP A 23 -5.95 4.97 -5.89
N GLY A 24 -5.36 5.85 -5.09
CA GLY A 24 -5.98 7.07 -4.58
C GLY A 24 -6.80 6.90 -3.30
N ALA A 25 -7.10 5.66 -2.88
CA ALA A 25 -7.77 5.42 -1.60
C ALA A 25 -6.83 5.74 -0.42
N LYS A 26 -7.35 6.30 0.67
CA LYS A 26 -6.55 6.52 1.89
C LYS A 26 -6.07 5.20 2.47
N CYS A 27 -4.86 5.22 3.02
CA CYS A 27 -4.27 4.06 3.65
C CYS A 27 -3.40 4.47 4.83
N GLN A 28 -3.16 3.54 5.75
CA GLN A 28 -2.16 3.68 6.80
C GLN A 28 -1.01 2.68 6.61
N LEU A 29 -1.31 1.50 6.10
CA LEU A 29 -0.36 0.42 5.86
C LEU A 29 -0.35 -0.02 4.40
N ASN A 30 0.81 -0.50 3.94
CA ASN A 30 0.98 -1.05 2.58
C ASN A 30 0.03 -2.22 2.26
N ILE A 31 -0.31 -3.04 3.27
CA ILE A 31 -1.23 -4.19 3.12
C ILE A 31 -2.68 -3.77 2.86
N GLU A 32 -3.01 -2.49 3.03
CA GLU A 32 -4.34 -1.98 2.71
C GLU A 32 -4.49 -1.69 1.22
N CYS A 33 -3.41 -1.70 0.44
CA CYS A 33 -3.40 -1.27 -0.96
C CYS A 33 -3.23 -2.45 -1.90
N LEU A 34 -4.05 -2.52 -2.94
CA LEU A 34 -3.99 -3.58 -3.96
C LEU A 34 -2.66 -3.62 -4.71
N SER A 35 -2.02 -2.45 -4.81
CA SER A 35 -0.67 -2.29 -5.33
C SER A 35 0.43 -2.69 -4.34
N GLY A 36 0.11 -2.82 -3.06
CA GLY A 36 1.08 -2.99 -1.96
C GLY A 36 1.76 -1.70 -1.50
N TYR A 37 1.28 -0.53 -1.93
CA TYR A 37 1.96 0.75 -1.67
C TYR A 37 1.05 1.80 -1.06
N CYS A 38 1.31 2.13 0.20
CA CYS A 38 0.74 3.26 0.92
C CYS A 38 1.77 4.39 1.05
N MET A 39 1.54 5.52 0.39
CA MET A 39 2.56 6.57 0.25
C MET A 39 1.93 7.97 0.30
N PRO A 40 2.71 9.02 0.63
CA PRO A 40 2.20 10.39 0.67
C PRO A 40 1.54 10.80 -0.63
N HIS A 41 0.38 11.45 -0.54
CA HIS A 41 -0.26 12.11 -1.66
C HIS A 41 0.46 13.44 -1.92
N THR A 42 0.94 13.65 -3.15
CA THR A 42 1.74 14.82 -3.51
C THR A 42 1.01 16.12 -3.12
N GLY A 43 1.65 16.97 -2.32
CA GLY A 43 1.06 18.24 -1.88
C GLY A 43 0.05 18.10 -0.73
N SER A 44 0.01 16.95 -0.06
CA SER A 44 -0.85 16.67 1.09
C SER A 44 -0.07 15.91 2.17
N GLU A 45 -0.57 15.94 3.40
CA GLU A 45 -0.10 15.10 4.51
C GLU A 45 -0.76 13.71 4.52
N GLU A 46 -1.74 13.49 3.64
CA GLU A 46 -2.46 12.23 3.55
C GLU A 46 -1.63 11.14 2.86
N TYR A 47 -1.77 9.91 3.31
CA TYR A 47 -1.24 8.73 2.65
C TYR A 47 -2.35 8.03 1.88
N VAL A 48 -2.05 7.67 0.64
CA VAL A 48 -2.99 6.97 -0.25
C VAL A 48 -2.33 5.76 -0.89
N CYS A 49 -3.15 4.84 -1.39
CA CYS A 49 -2.71 3.72 -2.18
C CYS A 49 -2.22 4.21 -3.53
N TRP A 50 -1.02 3.79 -3.94
CA TRP A 50 -0.44 4.19 -5.22
C TRP A 50 -0.25 2.99 -6.11
N GLY A 51 -0.65 3.10 -7.37
CA GLY A 51 -0.34 2.10 -8.39
C GLY A 51 1.11 2.18 -8.85
N GLN A 52 1.42 1.45 -9.92
CA GLN A 52 2.69 1.61 -10.61
C GLN A 52 2.87 3.07 -11.08
N ARG A 53 4.03 3.65 -10.78
CA ARG A 53 4.24 5.09 -10.96
C ARG A 53 4.59 5.48 -12.38
N ARG A 54 3.96 6.54 -12.86
CA ARG A 54 4.14 7.09 -14.21
C ARG A 54 5.38 7.99 -14.25
N LYS A 55 5.80 8.34 -15.45
CA LYS A 55 6.90 9.28 -15.65
C LYS A 55 6.56 10.62 -14.97
N GLY A 56 7.45 11.12 -14.14
CA GLY A 56 7.32 12.38 -13.40
C GLY A 56 6.75 12.25 -11.99
N ASP A 57 6.19 11.09 -11.63
CA ASP A 57 5.73 10.80 -10.28
C ASP A 57 6.92 10.68 -9.31
N TRP A 58 6.68 11.06 -8.06
CA TRP A 58 7.64 10.86 -6.99
C TRP A 58 7.89 9.39 -6.75
N CYS A 59 9.05 9.00 -6.24
CA CYS A 59 9.39 7.63 -5.89
C CYS A 59 10.41 7.61 -4.75
N ASN A 60 10.48 6.51 -4.00
CA ASN A 60 11.51 6.33 -2.98
C ASN A 60 12.70 5.59 -3.60
N VAL A 61 13.87 6.24 -3.64
CA VAL A 61 15.08 5.67 -4.29
C VAL A 61 15.68 4.50 -3.52
N ASN A 62 15.35 4.34 -2.23
CA ASN A 62 15.83 3.23 -1.40
C ASN A 62 14.90 2.03 -1.42
N TYR A 63 13.77 2.11 -2.13
CA TYR A 63 12.84 1.01 -2.22
C TYR A 63 13.26 0.02 -3.31
N SER A 64 13.31 -1.27 -2.98
CA SER A 64 13.85 -2.33 -3.85
C SER A 64 12.81 -3.01 -4.74
N GLY A 65 11.52 -2.75 -4.57
CA GLY A 65 10.46 -3.29 -5.44
C GLY A 65 10.13 -2.41 -6.65
N ILE A 66 9.10 -2.79 -7.40
CA ILE A 66 8.69 -2.08 -8.63
C ILE A 66 7.97 -0.78 -8.25
N VAL A 67 8.71 0.34 -8.26
CA VAL A 67 8.15 1.66 -7.96
C VAL A 67 7.59 2.34 -9.21
N CYS A 68 8.34 2.29 -10.32
CA CYS A 68 7.96 2.96 -11.57
C CYS A 68 7.46 1.95 -12.60
N ASN A 69 6.60 2.40 -13.52
CA ASN A 69 6.12 1.63 -14.66
C ASN A 69 7.29 1.02 -15.45
N SER A 70 7.03 -0.11 -16.11
CA SER A 70 8.01 -0.83 -16.92
C SER A 70 8.77 0.11 -17.86
N GLY A 71 10.09 0.11 -17.75
CA GLY A 71 10.99 0.95 -18.53
C GLY A 71 11.38 2.28 -17.88
N LEU A 72 10.75 2.66 -16.77
CA LEU A 72 11.10 3.86 -16.01
C LEU A 72 12.00 3.50 -14.82
N LYS A 73 12.89 4.43 -14.46
CA LYS A 73 13.75 4.31 -13.28
C LYS A 73 13.40 5.37 -12.25
N CYS A 74 13.44 5.00 -10.96
CA CYS A 74 13.40 5.98 -9.89
C CYS A 74 14.76 6.67 -9.78
N VAL A 75 14.86 7.93 -10.17
CA VAL A 75 16.10 8.71 -10.17
C VAL A 75 16.05 9.75 -9.06
N SER A 76 17.13 9.88 -8.28
CA SER A 76 17.25 10.85 -7.18
C SER A 76 16.90 12.27 -7.64
N TYR A 77 16.03 12.93 -6.88
CA TYR A 77 15.63 14.30 -7.13
C TYR A 77 16.55 15.24 -6.34
N GLN A 78 17.26 16.11 -7.05
CA GLN A 78 18.17 17.12 -6.46
C GLN A 78 19.20 16.53 -5.49
N GLY A 79 19.69 15.31 -5.74
CA GLY A 79 20.66 14.64 -4.87
C GLY A 79 20.06 14.13 -3.55
N SER A 80 18.73 14.10 -3.41
CA SER A 80 18.08 13.49 -2.25
C SER A 80 18.39 12.01 -2.16
N TRP A 81 18.72 11.55 -0.96
CA TRP A 81 19.05 10.16 -0.66
C TRP A 81 17.82 9.28 -0.46
N PHE A 82 16.61 9.85 -0.41
CA PHE A 82 15.36 9.09 -0.21
C PHE A 82 14.27 9.44 -1.22
N LEU A 83 14.32 10.62 -1.84
CA LEU A 83 13.31 11.10 -2.77
C LEU A 83 13.84 11.11 -4.20
N GLY A 84 13.07 10.54 -5.11
CA GLY A 84 13.35 10.53 -6.54
C GLY A 84 12.12 10.79 -7.39
N LYS A 85 12.31 10.82 -8.71
CA LYS A 85 11.22 10.80 -9.69
C LYS A 85 11.39 9.66 -10.69
N CYS A 86 10.27 9.11 -11.13
CA CYS A 86 10.25 8.13 -12.21
C CYS A 86 10.58 8.81 -13.55
N THR A 87 11.64 8.39 -14.23
CA THR A 87 12.10 8.95 -15.52
C THR A 87 12.31 7.90 -16.58
#